data_AF-A0A1M3MA47-F1
#
_entry.id   AF-A0A1M3MA47-F1
#
_cell.length_a   1.000
_cell.length_b   1.000
_cell.length_c   1.000
_cell.angle_alpha   90.00
_cell.angle_beta   90.00
_cell.angle_gamma   90.00
#
_symmetry.space_group_name_H-M   'P 1'
#
loop_
_entity.id
_entity.type
_entity.pdbx_description
1 polymer ?
#
loop_
_entity_poly.entity_id
_entity_poly.type
_entity_poly.pdbx_seq_one_letter_code
_entity_poly.pdbx_strand_id
1 'polypeptide(L)'
;MLKTSWRLAHLALAVVTFISLFIASLTGVVLALHAVNERSAATRETMPGDSLDKPITPEELSQATFANLAEYLSFLKSKHPGLTAVDINKYDQVIIETTDESLNQQRFMIHPADGRILSSERIDPPFIQWNLSLHRSLFLHETGRFIVGIVSFLFIIIIISGVLLILKRQKKLRKFFRKPKGGSRTAKWHVRLGQLFFIPLLITALTGTYLFMQRFQLLPEKPAVTTSYLAGTGGHQTGTGDLQDGLTEQLPESTTEKRQLAGFPALQTIKVDQLKRAVFPFFDDPEEYYTLQLADRELVIHPYSGTLVEETRYPFHALLGQLSSELHTGSGNSIWAILLALASLSIIGFMLTGFAITYQRLFKRRKNQAKPAEAEIVILTGTENGSTRRFAEAIHQQLAAGGFKVYSDDMSRYTTFPAARHLLLFTCTYGEGEAPSSAHRFEKRLVNHPQEHAVSFSVIGFGSRHYPDYCAFAFRTHELLNRQSWARPAIAVHTVNKRSASEFANWAAAWSEASGIRLESSQESYKFRKTR
;
A
#
# COMPACT_ATOMS: atom_id res chain seq x y z
N MET A 1 25.99 12.74 0.04
CA MET A 1 24.87 13.39 0.77
C MET A 1 23.49 12.83 0.42
N LEU A 2 23.15 12.67 -0.87
CA LEU A 2 21.79 12.32 -1.32
C LEU A 2 21.21 11.00 -0.74
N LYS A 3 22.02 9.95 -0.54
CA LYS A 3 21.54 8.61 -0.08
C LYS A 3 21.01 8.59 1.36
N THR A 4 21.55 9.43 2.25
CA THR A 4 21.09 9.55 3.64
C THR A 4 19.74 10.26 3.71
N SER A 5 19.51 11.23 2.82
CA SER A 5 18.27 12.01 2.77
C SER A 5 17.05 11.16 2.42
N TRP A 6 17.15 10.24 1.44
CA TRP A 6 16.00 9.40 1.05
C TRP A 6 15.52 8.45 2.15
N ARG A 7 16.45 7.83 2.89
CA ARG A 7 16.08 6.94 4.01
C ARG A 7 15.51 7.71 5.19
N LEU A 8 16.04 8.91 5.45
CA LEU A 8 15.54 9.79 6.49
C LEU A 8 14.15 10.32 6.12
N ALA A 9 13.94 10.74 4.87
CA ALA A 9 12.63 11.19 4.37
C ALA A 9 11.58 10.06 4.45
N HIS A 10 11.92 8.85 4.00
CA HIS A 10 11.03 7.70 4.13
C HIS A 10 10.66 7.41 5.59
N LEU A 11 11.65 7.47 6.51
CA LEU A 11 11.40 7.30 7.95
C LEU A 11 10.54 8.44 8.51
N ALA A 12 10.82 9.69 8.16
CA ALA A 12 10.10 10.85 8.65
C ALA A 12 8.62 10.81 8.21
N LEU A 13 8.37 10.53 6.94
CA LEU A 13 7.01 10.35 6.42
C LEU A 13 6.28 9.22 7.15
N ALA A 14 6.93 8.06 7.31
CA ALA A 14 6.34 6.91 8.00
C ALA A 14 6.03 7.21 9.48
N VAL A 15 6.84 8.01 10.16
CA VAL A 15 6.59 8.43 11.55
C VAL A 15 5.42 9.40 11.64
N VAL A 16 5.36 10.41 10.75
CA VAL A 16 4.29 11.41 10.74
C VAL A 16 2.94 10.77 10.46
N THR A 17 2.87 9.80 9.55
CA THR A 17 1.60 9.13 9.18
C THR A 17 1.30 7.89 10.03
N PHE A 18 2.12 7.57 11.03
CA PHE A 18 2.09 6.27 11.72
C PHE A 18 0.72 5.96 12.34
N ILE A 19 0.18 6.87 13.14
CA ILE A 19 -1.06 6.65 13.89
C ILE A 19 -2.23 6.44 12.94
N SER A 20 -2.40 7.34 11.97
CA SER A 20 -3.50 7.28 11.00
C SER A 20 -3.42 6.04 10.12
N LEU A 21 -2.24 5.68 9.61
CA LEU A 21 -2.08 4.45 8.82
C LEU A 21 -2.30 3.19 9.67
N PHE A 22 -1.93 3.21 10.95
CA PHE A 22 -2.18 2.07 11.84
C PHE A 22 -3.68 1.83 12.01
N ILE A 23 -4.42 2.89 12.34
CA ILE A 23 -5.89 2.85 12.47
C ILE A 23 -6.54 2.43 11.14
N ALA A 24 -6.15 3.06 10.02
CA ALA A 24 -6.68 2.73 8.70
C ALA A 24 -6.39 1.28 8.31
N SER A 25 -5.21 0.74 8.66
CA SER A 25 -4.86 -0.65 8.38
C SER A 25 -5.68 -1.65 9.21
N LEU A 26 -5.92 -1.36 10.50
CA LEU A 26 -6.68 -2.24 11.38
C LEU A 26 -8.16 -2.29 10.98
N THR A 27 -8.74 -1.11 10.78
CA THR A 27 -10.14 -0.97 10.31
C THR A 27 -10.30 -1.47 8.87
N GLY A 28 -9.30 -1.26 8.01
CA GLY A 28 -9.31 -1.73 6.62
C GLY A 28 -9.35 -3.25 6.50
N VAL A 29 -8.66 -3.98 7.38
CA VAL A 29 -8.79 -5.46 7.46
C VAL A 29 -10.23 -5.86 7.77
N VAL A 30 -10.86 -5.22 8.75
CA VAL A 30 -12.24 -5.51 9.15
C VAL A 30 -13.21 -5.24 8.00
N LEU A 31 -13.11 -4.08 7.35
CA LEU A 31 -14.01 -3.69 6.26
C LEU A 31 -13.82 -4.56 5.01
N ALA A 32 -12.59 -4.95 4.69
CA ALA A 32 -12.32 -5.84 3.56
C ALA A 32 -12.88 -7.25 3.81
N LEU A 33 -12.75 -7.78 5.02
CA LEU A 33 -13.36 -9.08 5.38
C LEU A 33 -14.89 -9.00 5.40
N HIS A 34 -15.46 -7.86 5.83
CA HIS A 34 -16.90 -7.62 5.74
C HIS A 34 -17.39 -7.67 4.29
N ALA A 35 -16.68 -7.03 3.36
CA ALA A 35 -17.02 -7.07 1.93
C ALA A 35 -16.99 -8.51 1.36
N VAL A 36 -16.01 -9.33 1.78
CA VAL A 36 -15.97 -10.76 1.42
C VAL A 36 -17.18 -11.50 1.98
N ASN A 37 -17.52 -11.25 3.25
CA ASN A 37 -18.64 -11.90 3.92
C ASN A 37 -19.97 -11.58 3.24
N GLU A 38 -20.26 -10.30 2.99
CA GLU A 38 -21.52 -9.89 2.33
C GLU A 38 -21.65 -10.49 0.92
N ARG A 39 -20.58 -10.50 0.13
CA ARG A 39 -20.60 -11.11 -1.21
C ARG A 39 -20.78 -12.63 -1.15
N SER A 40 -20.18 -13.27 -0.15
CA SER A 40 -20.38 -14.72 0.07
C SER A 40 -21.80 -15.03 0.56
N ALA A 41 -22.40 -14.16 1.38
CA ALA A 41 -23.78 -14.28 1.84
C ALA A 41 -24.76 -14.12 0.68
N ALA A 42 -24.56 -13.10 -0.17
CA ALA A 42 -25.31 -12.92 -1.41
C ALA A 42 -25.30 -14.20 -2.25
N THR A 43 -24.14 -14.83 -2.43
CA THR A 43 -24.01 -16.09 -3.18
C THR A 43 -24.76 -17.26 -2.53
N ARG A 44 -24.77 -17.34 -1.19
CA ARG A 44 -25.44 -18.43 -0.45
C ARG A 44 -26.95 -18.28 -0.44
N GLU A 45 -27.45 -17.06 -0.32
CA GLU A 45 -28.88 -16.74 -0.25
C GLU A 45 -29.56 -16.90 -1.63
N THR A 46 -28.77 -16.84 -2.71
CA THR A 46 -29.20 -17.14 -4.07
C THR A 46 -29.11 -18.63 -4.46
N MET A 47 -28.75 -19.52 -3.53
CA MET A 47 -28.77 -20.97 -3.80
C MET A 47 -30.21 -21.52 -3.75
N PRO A 48 -30.63 -22.38 -4.70
CA PRO A 48 -31.88 -23.12 -4.62
C PRO A 48 -31.92 -24.00 -3.36
N GLY A 49 -33.07 -24.04 -2.68
CA GLY A 49 -33.22 -24.70 -1.38
C GLY A 49 -33.03 -26.22 -1.38
N ASP A 50 -33.00 -26.88 -2.55
CA ASP A 50 -33.04 -28.34 -2.67
C ASP A 50 -31.86 -28.99 -3.42
N SER A 51 -30.83 -28.23 -3.83
CA SER A 51 -29.71 -28.81 -4.61
C SER A 51 -28.34 -28.47 -4.02
N LEU A 52 -27.59 -29.52 -3.68
CA LEU A 52 -26.18 -29.50 -3.27
C LEU A 52 -25.19 -29.21 -4.42
N ASP A 53 -25.70 -28.86 -5.61
CA ASP A 53 -24.89 -28.58 -6.78
C ASP A 53 -24.62 -27.08 -6.93
N LYS A 54 -23.32 -26.80 -7.10
CA LYS A 54 -22.61 -25.57 -7.52
C LYS A 54 -23.33 -24.22 -7.35
N PRO A 55 -22.72 -23.21 -6.66
CA PRO A 55 -23.26 -21.86 -6.63
C PRO A 55 -23.49 -21.33 -8.05
N ILE A 56 -24.74 -21.06 -8.40
CA ILE A 56 -25.11 -20.36 -9.63
C ILE A 56 -24.89 -18.88 -9.34
N THR A 57 -24.13 -18.19 -10.18
CA THR A 57 -23.96 -16.74 -10.00
C THR A 57 -25.27 -16.01 -10.30
N PRO A 58 -25.61 -14.90 -9.61
CA PRO A 58 -26.82 -14.10 -9.89
C PRO A 58 -26.91 -13.64 -11.37
N GLU A 59 -25.75 -13.49 -12.00
CA GLU A 59 -25.56 -13.16 -13.40
C GLU A 59 -25.98 -14.32 -14.32
N GLU A 60 -25.56 -15.56 -14.02
CA GLU A 60 -25.99 -16.77 -14.74
C GLU A 60 -27.48 -17.09 -14.54
N LEU A 61 -28.06 -16.78 -13.38
CA LEU A 61 -29.45 -17.12 -13.07
C LEU A 61 -30.47 -16.09 -13.61
N SER A 62 -30.15 -14.78 -13.58
CA SER A 62 -31.05 -13.77 -14.16
C SER A 62 -30.99 -13.75 -15.70
N GLN A 63 -29.82 -13.98 -16.31
CA GLN A 63 -29.66 -14.04 -17.77
C GLN A 63 -30.19 -15.34 -18.40
N ALA A 64 -30.23 -16.45 -17.65
CA ALA A 64 -30.81 -17.70 -18.14
C ALA A 64 -32.34 -17.73 -18.09
N THR A 65 -32.96 -16.84 -17.28
CA THR A 65 -34.41 -16.85 -17.02
C THR A 65 -35.16 -15.75 -17.76
N PHE A 66 -34.54 -14.58 -17.96
CA PHE A 66 -35.17 -13.43 -18.62
C PHE A 66 -34.31 -12.96 -19.80
N ALA A 67 -34.93 -12.72 -20.96
CA ALA A 67 -34.22 -12.33 -22.18
C ALA A 67 -33.74 -10.87 -22.14
N ASN A 68 -34.46 -10.02 -21.42
CA ASN A 68 -34.21 -8.57 -21.33
C ASN A 68 -34.74 -7.97 -20.02
N LEU A 69 -34.38 -6.71 -19.77
CA LEU A 69 -34.79 -5.97 -18.57
C LEU A 69 -36.32 -5.74 -18.51
N ALA A 70 -37.00 -5.64 -19.65
CA ALA A 70 -38.45 -5.44 -19.70
C ALA A 70 -39.20 -6.63 -19.09
N GLU A 71 -38.81 -7.85 -19.46
CA GLU A 71 -39.36 -9.09 -18.90
C GLU A 71 -39.09 -9.20 -17.40
N TYR A 72 -37.87 -8.89 -16.97
CA TYR A 72 -37.49 -8.98 -15.56
C TYR A 72 -38.26 -7.99 -14.67
N LEU A 73 -38.34 -6.71 -15.06
CA LEU A 73 -39.09 -5.72 -14.29
C LEU A 73 -40.60 -6.01 -14.30
N SER A 74 -41.12 -6.57 -15.39
CA SER A 74 -42.52 -7.02 -15.47
C SER A 74 -42.79 -8.18 -14.51
N PHE A 75 -41.88 -9.14 -14.47
CA PHE A 75 -41.93 -10.24 -13.52
C PHE A 75 -41.94 -9.74 -12.07
N LEU A 76 -41.01 -8.85 -11.70
CA LEU A 76 -40.96 -8.29 -10.35
C LEU A 76 -42.21 -7.50 -9.98
N LYS A 77 -42.72 -6.64 -10.89
CA LYS A 77 -43.95 -5.88 -10.68
C LYS A 77 -45.18 -6.78 -10.54
N SER A 78 -45.22 -7.93 -11.23
CA SER A 78 -46.30 -8.91 -11.09
C SER A 78 -46.26 -9.65 -9.75
N LYS A 79 -45.06 -9.91 -9.21
CA LYS A 79 -44.86 -10.58 -7.92
C LYS A 79 -45.08 -9.63 -6.74
N HIS A 80 -44.77 -8.35 -6.92
CA HIS A 80 -44.83 -7.31 -5.89
C HIS A 80 -45.65 -6.12 -6.41
N PRO A 81 -46.99 -6.14 -6.27
CA PRO A 81 -47.88 -5.10 -6.84
C PRO A 81 -47.63 -3.67 -6.36
N GLY A 82 -46.97 -3.49 -5.20
CA GLY A 82 -46.60 -2.17 -4.65
C GLY A 82 -45.16 -1.73 -4.95
N LEU A 83 -44.49 -2.34 -5.94
CA LEU A 83 -43.09 -2.06 -6.30
C LEU A 83 -42.89 -0.63 -6.82
N THR A 84 -42.11 0.17 -6.09
CA THR A 84 -41.77 1.56 -6.44
C THR A 84 -40.33 1.70 -6.94
N ALA A 85 -39.41 0.82 -6.51
CA ALA A 85 -38.05 0.79 -7.04
C ALA A 85 -37.41 -0.59 -6.92
N VAL A 86 -36.41 -0.84 -7.78
CA VAL A 86 -35.52 -2.01 -7.74
C VAL A 86 -34.09 -1.49 -7.72
N ASP A 87 -33.32 -1.83 -6.71
CA ASP A 87 -31.90 -1.49 -6.54
C ASP A 87 -31.04 -2.75 -6.63
N ILE A 88 -29.91 -2.66 -7.32
CA ILE A 88 -28.83 -3.65 -7.26
C ILE A 88 -27.69 -3.05 -6.44
N ASN A 89 -27.48 -3.59 -5.24
CA ASN A 89 -26.46 -3.06 -4.35
C ASN A 89 -25.03 -3.43 -4.82
N LYS A 90 -24.03 -2.89 -4.15
CA LYS A 90 -22.59 -3.12 -4.45
C LYS A 90 -22.11 -4.58 -4.28
N TYR A 91 -22.96 -5.48 -3.78
CA TYR A 91 -22.70 -6.90 -3.59
C TYR A 91 -23.56 -7.78 -4.52
N ASP A 92 -24.16 -7.18 -5.55
CA ASP A 92 -25.00 -7.82 -6.55
C ASP A 92 -26.29 -8.45 -5.98
N GLN A 93 -26.78 -7.92 -4.84
CA GLN A 93 -28.07 -8.31 -4.26
C GLN A 93 -29.18 -7.41 -4.80
N VAL A 94 -30.33 -8.01 -5.12
CA VAL A 94 -31.52 -7.30 -5.59
C VAL A 94 -32.37 -6.88 -4.40
N ILE A 95 -32.56 -5.58 -4.25
CA ILE A 95 -33.39 -4.96 -3.23
C ILE A 95 -34.59 -4.33 -3.94
N ILE A 96 -35.78 -4.58 -3.43
CA ILE A 96 -37.00 -3.91 -3.89
C ILE A 96 -37.48 -2.93 -2.83
N GLU A 97 -37.98 -1.79 -3.30
CA GLU A 97 -38.72 -0.84 -2.49
C GLU A 97 -40.20 -1.02 -2.82
N THR A 98 -41.01 -1.28 -1.80
CA THR A 98 -42.46 -1.46 -1.93
C THR A 98 -43.18 -0.51 -0.99
N THR A 99 -44.33 0.00 -1.42
CA THR A 99 -45.22 0.79 -0.57
C THR A 99 -46.37 -0.08 -0.08
N ASP A 100 -46.63 -0.09 1.22
CA ASP A 100 -47.77 -0.81 1.81
C ASP A 100 -49.09 -0.01 1.69
N GLU A 101 -50.22 -0.62 2.08
CA GLU A 101 -51.53 0.05 2.07
C GLU A 101 -51.59 1.30 2.96
N SER A 102 -50.66 1.46 3.90
CA SER A 102 -50.53 2.61 4.80
C SER A 102 -49.55 3.66 4.29
N LEU A 103 -49.11 3.56 3.03
CA LEU A 103 -48.13 4.43 2.37
C LEU A 103 -46.73 4.42 3.02
N ASN A 104 -46.40 3.40 3.82
CA ASN A 104 -45.05 3.25 4.34
C ASN A 104 -44.17 2.55 3.32
N GLN A 105 -43.00 3.13 3.06
CA GLN A 105 -41.97 2.49 2.24
C GLN A 105 -41.24 1.40 3.03
N GLN A 106 -41.10 0.25 2.41
CA GLN A 106 -40.39 -0.91 2.95
C GLN A 106 -39.37 -1.40 1.93
N ARG A 107 -38.17 -1.75 2.40
CA ARG A 107 -37.08 -2.26 1.55
C ARG A 107 -36.81 -3.72 1.88
N PHE A 108 -36.95 -4.57 0.88
CA PHE A 108 -36.78 -6.02 1.00
C PHE A 108 -35.70 -6.51 0.06
N MET A 109 -34.86 -7.41 0.55
CA MET A 109 -33.98 -8.17 -0.32
C MET A 109 -34.75 -9.37 -0.87
N ILE A 110 -34.68 -9.55 -2.18
CA ILE A 110 -35.36 -10.65 -2.87
C ILE A 110 -34.37 -11.56 -3.56
N HIS A 111 -34.82 -12.78 -3.81
CA HIS A 111 -34.11 -13.69 -4.68
C HIS A 111 -34.34 -13.29 -6.15
N PRO A 112 -33.28 -13.15 -6.97
CA PRO A 112 -33.37 -12.57 -8.30
C PRO A 112 -34.13 -13.43 -9.32
N ALA A 113 -34.28 -14.74 -9.10
CA ALA A 113 -34.87 -15.63 -10.10
C ALA A 113 -36.38 -15.87 -9.92
N ASP A 114 -36.84 -16.01 -8.68
CA ASP A 114 -38.22 -16.37 -8.32
C ASP A 114 -38.94 -15.22 -7.59
N GLY A 115 -38.23 -14.13 -7.27
CA GLY A 115 -38.79 -12.94 -6.64
C GLY A 115 -39.20 -13.14 -5.18
N ARG A 116 -38.84 -14.26 -4.53
CA ARG A 116 -39.19 -14.50 -3.13
C ARG A 116 -38.49 -13.50 -2.22
N ILE A 117 -39.19 -13.01 -1.20
CA ILE A 117 -38.60 -12.15 -0.16
C ILE A 117 -37.68 -13.01 0.70
N LEU A 118 -36.41 -12.64 0.78
CA LEU A 118 -35.40 -13.31 1.59
C LEU A 118 -35.37 -12.73 3.01
N SER A 119 -35.29 -11.40 3.11
CA SER A 119 -35.27 -10.65 4.37
C SER A 119 -35.51 -9.16 4.12
N SER A 120 -35.77 -8.39 5.19
CA SER A 120 -35.62 -6.93 5.13
C SER A 120 -34.17 -6.56 4.79
N GLU A 121 -33.95 -5.39 4.18
CA GLU A 121 -32.61 -4.92 3.84
C GLU A 121 -31.64 -5.04 5.04
N ARG A 122 -30.47 -5.66 4.80
CA ARG A 122 -29.46 -5.86 5.83
C ARG A 122 -28.77 -4.53 6.14
N ILE A 123 -29.05 -3.99 7.32
CA ILE A 123 -28.30 -2.85 7.86
C ILE A 123 -26.96 -3.35 8.39
N ASP A 124 -25.87 -2.67 8.01
CA ASP A 124 -24.52 -2.98 8.52
C ASP A 124 -24.53 -2.96 10.07
N PRO A 125 -23.99 -4.00 10.74
CA PRO A 125 -23.96 -4.06 12.20
C PRO A 125 -23.27 -2.83 12.82
N PRO A 126 -23.64 -2.42 14.05
CA PRO A 126 -23.05 -1.25 14.72
C PRO A 126 -21.51 -1.26 14.75
N PHE A 127 -20.90 -2.45 14.91
CA PHE A 127 -19.45 -2.61 14.87
C PHE A 127 -18.84 -2.26 13.50
N ILE A 128 -19.49 -2.62 12.40
CA ILE A 128 -19.05 -2.29 11.04
C ILE A 128 -19.17 -0.79 10.79
N GLN A 129 -20.30 -0.18 11.19
CA GLN A 129 -20.51 1.27 11.06
C GLN A 129 -19.49 2.07 11.89
N TRP A 130 -19.17 1.58 13.09
CA TRP A 130 -18.12 2.15 13.94
C TRP A 130 -16.76 2.10 13.25
N ASN A 131 -16.37 0.93 12.70
CA ASN A 131 -15.11 0.79 11.97
C ASN A 131 -15.07 1.68 10.72
N LEU A 132 -16.17 1.76 9.97
CA LEU A 132 -16.28 2.60 8.78
C LEU A 132 -16.12 4.09 9.13
N SER A 133 -16.72 4.53 10.22
CA SER A 133 -16.62 5.91 10.71
C SER A 133 -15.20 6.25 11.16
N LEU A 134 -14.56 5.34 11.92
CA LEU A 134 -13.15 5.47 12.32
C LEU A 134 -12.22 5.50 11.11
N HIS A 135 -12.41 4.59 10.13
CA HIS A 135 -11.59 4.50 8.93
C HIS A 135 -11.67 5.75 8.05
N ARG A 136 -12.89 6.26 7.81
CA ARG A 136 -13.14 7.37 6.89
C ARG A 136 -12.87 8.74 7.51
N SER A 137 -13.05 8.87 8.83
CA SER A 137 -13.09 10.19 9.47
C SER A 137 -12.40 10.26 10.82
N LEU A 138 -11.82 9.19 11.35
CA LEU A 138 -11.21 9.17 12.68
C LEU A 138 -12.15 9.65 13.81
N PHE A 139 -13.48 9.60 13.60
CA PHE A 139 -14.52 10.24 14.43
C PHE A 139 -14.44 11.76 14.55
N LEU A 140 -13.70 12.42 13.65
CA LEU A 140 -13.53 13.88 13.58
C LEU A 140 -14.30 14.50 12.40
N HIS A 141 -15.33 13.80 11.90
CA HIS A 141 -16.18 14.25 10.79
C HIS A 141 -15.35 14.75 9.57
N GLU A 142 -15.60 15.97 9.08
CA GLU A 142 -14.89 16.53 7.92
C GLU A 142 -13.40 16.74 8.16
N THR A 143 -13.00 17.19 9.36
CA THR A 143 -11.59 17.35 9.71
C THR A 143 -10.83 16.03 9.59
N GLY A 144 -11.41 14.95 10.08
CA GLY A 144 -10.75 13.66 9.98
C GLY A 144 -10.78 13.07 8.57
N ARG A 145 -11.83 13.31 7.77
CA ARG A 145 -11.83 12.98 6.34
C ARG A 145 -10.69 13.68 5.61
N PHE A 146 -10.46 14.96 5.94
CA PHE A 146 -9.36 15.73 5.39
C PHE A 146 -7.99 15.16 5.80
N ILE A 147 -7.80 14.83 7.09
CA ILE A 147 -6.56 14.21 7.60
C ILE A 147 -6.30 12.87 6.91
N VAL A 148 -7.30 11.98 6.84
CA VAL A 148 -7.17 10.65 6.20
C VAL A 148 -6.81 10.81 4.71
N GLY A 149 -7.40 11.79 4.01
CA GLY A 149 -7.06 12.11 2.62
C GLY A 149 -5.63 12.59 2.41
N ILE A 150 -5.11 13.47 3.28
CA ILE A 150 -3.69 13.86 3.23
C ILE A 150 -2.80 12.65 3.52
N VAL A 151 -3.16 11.83 4.51
CA VAL A 151 -2.41 10.62 4.86
C VAL A 151 -2.39 9.63 3.69
N SER A 152 -3.48 9.44 2.94
CA SER A 152 -3.49 8.57 1.77
C SER A 152 -2.55 9.07 0.67
N PHE A 153 -2.48 10.39 0.46
CA PHE A 153 -1.52 10.99 -0.47
C PHE A 153 -0.07 10.80 -0.01
N LEU A 154 0.24 11.08 1.27
CA LEU A 154 1.57 10.85 1.83
C LEU A 154 1.96 9.37 1.78
N PHE A 155 0.99 8.46 1.89
CA PHE A 155 1.22 7.04 1.78
C PHE A 155 1.70 6.63 0.37
N ILE A 156 1.21 7.27 -0.70
CA ILE A 156 1.74 7.09 -2.06
C ILE A 156 3.25 7.43 -2.08
N ILE A 157 3.66 8.54 -1.47
CA ILE A 157 5.07 8.96 -1.40
C ILE A 157 5.92 7.96 -0.61
N ILE A 158 5.38 7.42 0.49
CA ILE A 158 6.04 6.36 1.28
C ILE A 158 6.24 5.09 0.43
N ILE A 159 5.24 4.66 -0.34
CA ILE A 159 5.33 3.48 -1.21
C ILE A 159 6.37 3.71 -2.30
N ILE A 160 6.31 4.83 -3.02
CA ILE A 160 7.26 5.16 -4.10
C ILE A 160 8.69 5.23 -3.55
N SER A 161 8.89 5.93 -2.43
CA SER A 161 10.21 6.02 -1.81
C SER A 161 10.73 4.65 -1.36
N GLY A 162 9.87 3.78 -0.83
CA GLY A 162 10.20 2.39 -0.49
C GLY A 162 10.64 1.57 -1.70
N VAL A 163 9.88 1.63 -2.81
CA VAL A 163 10.22 0.97 -4.08
C VAL A 163 11.56 1.45 -4.63
N LEU A 164 11.80 2.77 -4.63
CA LEU A 164 13.08 3.36 -5.05
C LEU A 164 14.26 2.87 -4.20
N LEU A 165 14.08 2.74 -2.88
CA LEU A 165 15.10 2.19 -1.98
C LEU A 165 15.38 0.70 -2.26
N ILE A 166 14.36 -0.09 -2.60
CA ILE A 166 14.52 -1.50 -2.99
C ILE A 166 15.27 -1.61 -4.32
N LEU A 167 14.91 -0.81 -5.32
CA LEU A 167 15.58 -0.78 -6.63
C LEU A 167 17.06 -0.44 -6.50
N LYS A 168 17.38 0.61 -5.73
CA LYS A 168 18.78 0.98 -5.42
C LYS A 168 19.54 -0.14 -4.73
N ARG A 169 18.88 -0.93 -3.86
CA ARG A 169 19.50 -2.09 -3.19
C ARG A 169 19.78 -3.25 -4.14
N GLN A 170 18.94 -3.47 -5.15
CA GLN A 170 19.04 -4.60 -6.09
C GLN A 170 19.84 -4.29 -7.38
N LYS A 171 20.17 -3.01 -7.62
CA LYS A 171 20.93 -2.47 -8.77
C LYS A 171 20.30 -2.66 -10.17
N LYS A 172 19.31 -3.54 -10.34
CA LYS A 172 18.64 -3.81 -11.63
C LYS A 172 17.13 -4.02 -11.43
N LEU A 173 16.29 -3.46 -12.31
CA LEU A 173 14.83 -3.65 -12.31
C LEU A 173 14.45 -5.14 -12.38
N ARG A 174 15.10 -5.90 -13.26
CA ARG A 174 14.91 -7.36 -13.42
C ARG A 174 15.21 -8.18 -12.14
N LYS A 175 15.87 -7.58 -11.15
CA LYS A 175 16.19 -8.23 -9.87
C LYS A 175 15.27 -7.77 -8.73
N PHE A 176 14.23 -6.99 -9.01
CA PHE A 176 13.35 -6.42 -7.99
C PHE A 176 12.78 -7.48 -7.04
N PHE A 177 12.28 -8.61 -7.56
CA PHE A 177 11.68 -9.70 -6.76
C PHE A 177 12.69 -10.72 -6.19
N ARG A 178 14.00 -10.54 -6.43
CA ARG A 178 15.01 -11.47 -5.90
C ARG A 178 15.12 -11.35 -4.38
N LYS A 179 15.41 -12.48 -3.72
CA LYS A 179 15.63 -12.53 -2.26
C LYS A 179 16.68 -11.49 -1.84
N PRO A 180 16.39 -10.61 -0.87
CA PRO A 180 17.32 -9.56 -0.46
C PRO A 180 18.58 -10.15 0.17
N LYS A 181 19.75 -9.79 -0.37
CA LYS A 181 21.06 -10.19 0.17
C LYS A 181 21.52 -9.21 1.25
N GLY A 182 22.23 -9.72 2.27
CA GLY A 182 22.71 -8.92 3.42
C GLY A 182 21.57 -8.36 4.30
N GLY A 183 21.92 -7.63 5.37
CA GLY A 183 20.91 -7.08 6.30
C GLY A 183 20.58 -8.00 7.48
N SER A 184 20.01 -7.40 8.54
CA SER A 184 19.32 -8.14 9.60
C SER A 184 18.11 -8.89 9.04
N ARG A 185 17.59 -9.88 9.78
CA ARG A 185 16.38 -10.62 9.36
C ARG A 185 15.18 -9.67 9.20
N THR A 186 15.01 -8.73 10.13
CA THR A 186 13.95 -7.69 10.08
C THR A 186 14.03 -6.87 8.80
N ALA A 187 15.22 -6.41 8.41
CA ALA A 187 15.43 -5.66 7.17
C ALA A 187 15.21 -6.48 5.89
N LYS A 188 15.32 -7.80 5.95
CA LYS A 188 14.98 -8.68 4.81
C LYS A 188 13.47 -8.85 4.69
N TRP A 189 12.78 -9.07 5.81
CA TRP A 189 11.32 -9.17 5.85
C TRP A 189 10.64 -7.88 5.40
N HIS A 190 11.12 -6.72 5.87
CA HIS A 190 10.61 -5.42 5.43
C HIS A 190 10.68 -5.25 3.90
N VAL A 191 11.82 -5.63 3.28
CA VAL A 191 11.95 -5.61 1.82
C VAL A 191 11.07 -6.66 1.14
N ARG A 192 10.89 -7.84 1.74
CA ARG A 192 10.07 -8.91 1.17
C ARG A 192 8.60 -8.54 1.13
N LEU A 193 8.08 -7.94 2.20
CA LEU A 193 6.74 -7.37 2.23
C LEU A 193 6.60 -6.27 1.16
N GLY A 194 7.61 -5.39 1.05
CA GLY A 194 7.68 -4.36 0.00
C GLY A 194 7.55 -4.92 -1.41
N GLN A 195 8.29 -5.99 -1.71
CA GLN A 195 8.22 -6.65 -3.00
C GLN A 195 6.85 -7.26 -3.29
N LEU A 196 6.19 -7.84 -2.28
CA LEU A 196 4.95 -8.58 -2.46
C LEU A 196 3.72 -7.67 -2.56
N PHE A 197 3.64 -6.63 -1.72
CA PHE A 197 2.43 -5.85 -1.52
C PHE A 197 2.47 -4.43 -2.09
N PHE A 198 3.56 -3.97 -2.71
CA PHE A 198 3.59 -2.57 -3.21
C PHE A 198 2.50 -2.27 -4.25
N ILE A 199 2.12 -3.24 -5.10
CA ILE A 199 1.07 -3.04 -6.13
C ILE A 199 -0.29 -2.82 -5.48
N PRO A 200 -0.84 -3.77 -4.68
CA PRO A 200 -2.14 -3.55 -4.06
C PRO A 200 -2.14 -2.33 -3.14
N LEU A 201 -1.06 -2.08 -2.39
CA LEU A 201 -0.96 -0.87 -1.56
C LEU A 201 -0.97 0.43 -2.37
N LEU A 202 -0.31 0.45 -3.54
CA LEU A 202 -0.32 1.62 -4.40
C LEU A 202 -1.71 1.87 -4.98
N ILE A 203 -2.41 0.82 -5.41
CA ILE A 203 -3.80 0.94 -5.89
C ILE A 203 -4.68 1.48 -4.77
N THR A 204 -4.65 0.89 -3.56
CA THR A 204 -5.44 1.37 -2.42
C THR A 204 -5.15 2.82 -2.05
N ALA A 205 -3.87 3.24 -2.09
CA ALA A 205 -3.47 4.60 -1.77
C ALA A 205 -3.93 5.61 -2.85
N LEU A 206 -3.82 5.23 -4.13
CA LEU A 206 -4.30 6.04 -5.26
C LEU A 206 -5.81 6.19 -5.22
N THR A 207 -6.55 5.10 -5.03
CA THR A 207 -8.02 5.14 -4.98
C THR A 207 -8.53 5.89 -3.75
N GLY A 208 -7.90 5.70 -2.58
CA GLY A 208 -8.24 6.47 -1.38
C GLY A 208 -8.00 7.98 -1.57
N THR A 209 -6.89 8.35 -2.23
CA THR A 209 -6.60 9.75 -2.55
C THR A 209 -7.58 10.32 -3.57
N TYR A 210 -7.98 9.53 -4.57
CA TYR A 210 -8.98 9.93 -5.55
C TYR A 210 -10.35 10.18 -4.89
N LEU A 211 -10.80 9.28 -4.01
CA LEU A 211 -12.05 9.44 -3.24
C LEU A 211 -12.01 10.68 -2.35
N PHE A 212 -10.86 10.99 -1.75
CA PHE A 212 -10.65 12.26 -1.04
C PHE A 212 -10.80 13.47 -1.97
N MET A 213 -10.15 13.46 -3.13
CA MET A 213 -10.26 14.56 -4.10
C MET A 213 -11.71 14.76 -4.56
N GLN A 214 -12.45 13.68 -4.80
CA GLN A 214 -13.86 13.73 -5.15
C GLN A 214 -14.71 14.28 -4.00
N ARG A 215 -14.47 13.84 -2.75
CA ARG A 215 -15.23 14.30 -1.57
C ARG A 215 -15.10 15.81 -1.35
N PHE A 216 -13.93 16.37 -1.63
CA PHE A 216 -13.63 17.80 -1.46
C PHE A 216 -13.71 18.59 -2.78
N GLN A 217 -14.29 18.01 -3.84
CA GLN A 217 -14.51 18.68 -5.13
C GLN A 217 -13.22 19.29 -5.73
N LEU A 218 -12.08 18.61 -5.54
CA LEU A 218 -10.77 19.04 -6.04
C LEU A 218 -10.54 18.63 -7.51
N LEU A 219 -11.50 17.91 -8.12
CA LEU A 219 -11.45 17.45 -9.50
C LEU A 219 -12.32 18.35 -10.37
N PRO A 220 -11.89 18.67 -11.60
CA PRO A 220 -12.72 19.45 -12.53
C PRO A 220 -13.97 18.65 -12.92
N GLU A 221 -15.14 19.17 -12.57
CA GLU A 221 -16.43 18.58 -12.94
C GLU A 221 -16.76 18.98 -14.39
N LYS A 222 -16.87 17.98 -15.27
CA LYS A 222 -17.48 18.16 -16.58
C LYS A 222 -18.95 17.79 -16.47
N PRO A 223 -19.90 18.61 -16.94
CA PRO A 223 -21.32 18.26 -16.86
C PRO A 223 -21.58 16.95 -17.62
N ALA A 224 -22.56 16.19 -17.13
CA ALA A 224 -23.07 15.04 -17.86
C ALA A 224 -23.66 15.50 -19.21
N VAL A 225 -23.59 14.64 -20.22
CA VAL A 225 -24.18 14.94 -21.52
C VAL A 225 -25.56 14.31 -21.56
N THR A 226 -26.57 15.18 -21.61
CA THR A 226 -27.99 14.80 -21.68
C THR A 226 -28.48 14.93 -23.12
N THR A 227 -29.07 13.86 -23.64
CA THR A 227 -29.74 13.84 -24.94
C THR A 227 -31.23 13.62 -24.70
N SER A 228 -32.04 14.60 -25.09
CA SER A 228 -33.50 14.46 -25.04
C SER A 228 -34.04 14.00 -26.40
N TYR A 229 -35.03 13.12 -26.35
CA TYR A 229 -35.70 12.52 -27.49
C TYR A 229 -37.19 12.93 -27.42
N LEU A 230 -37.56 13.94 -28.21
CA LEU A 230 -38.97 14.36 -28.30
C LEU A 230 -39.81 13.27 -28.98
N ALA A 231 -40.94 12.93 -28.37
CA ALA A 231 -41.93 12.04 -28.97
C ALA A 231 -42.57 12.76 -30.18
N GLY A 232 -42.16 12.40 -31.40
CA GLY A 232 -42.89 12.75 -32.63
C GLY A 232 -42.14 13.56 -33.69
N THR A 233 -40.92 14.03 -33.46
CA THR A 233 -40.10 14.68 -34.50
C THR A 233 -38.68 14.15 -34.45
N GLY A 234 -38.19 13.58 -35.55
CA GLY A 234 -36.84 13.00 -35.69
C GLY A 234 -35.69 14.01 -35.62
N GLY A 235 -35.72 14.95 -34.69
CA GLY A 235 -34.68 15.93 -34.41
C GLY A 235 -34.02 15.64 -33.06
N HIS A 236 -32.70 15.43 -33.08
CA HIS A 236 -31.88 15.33 -31.88
C HIS A 236 -31.57 16.74 -31.34
N GLN A 237 -31.85 17.01 -30.07
CA GLN A 237 -31.35 18.20 -29.39
C GLN A 237 -30.37 17.76 -28.30
N THR A 238 -29.08 18.05 -28.52
CA THR A 238 -28.00 17.87 -27.55
C THR A 238 -27.74 19.20 -26.85
N GLY A 239 -28.06 19.30 -25.56
CA GLY A 239 -27.82 20.48 -24.75
C GLY A 239 -26.81 20.21 -23.64
N THR A 240 -25.85 21.12 -23.46
CA THR A 240 -25.07 21.24 -22.22
C THR A 240 -25.74 22.29 -21.35
N GLY A 241 -26.10 21.91 -20.12
CA GLY A 241 -27.02 22.63 -19.22
C GLY A 241 -27.08 24.15 -19.34
N ASP A 242 -28.29 24.63 -19.62
CA ASP A 242 -29.02 25.72 -18.94
C ASP A 242 -30.41 25.78 -19.60
N LEU A 243 -31.45 25.34 -18.88
CA LEU A 243 -32.84 25.45 -19.33
C LEU A 243 -33.35 26.85 -18.97
N GLN A 244 -33.32 27.77 -19.94
CA GLN A 244 -34.09 29.00 -19.89
C GLN A 244 -35.11 29.00 -21.03
N ASP A 245 -36.38 29.04 -20.61
CA ASP A 245 -37.59 29.45 -21.33
C ASP A 245 -37.98 28.75 -22.64
N GLY A 246 -39.11 28.03 -22.53
CA GLY A 246 -40.18 28.12 -23.51
C GLY A 246 -40.22 27.05 -24.58
N LEU A 247 -40.80 25.90 -24.27
CA LEU A 247 -41.49 25.06 -25.25
C LEU A 247 -42.75 24.47 -24.62
N THR A 248 -43.89 25.05 -24.99
CA THR A 248 -45.22 24.50 -24.74
C THR A 248 -45.30 23.14 -25.43
N GLU A 249 -45.36 22.09 -24.62
CA GLU A 249 -45.33 20.70 -25.06
C GLU A 249 -46.73 20.30 -25.57
N GLN A 250 -46.86 20.09 -26.87
CA GLN A 250 -48.00 19.34 -27.44
C GLN A 250 -47.51 17.92 -27.74
N LEU A 251 -47.80 17.01 -26.81
CA LEU A 251 -47.63 15.57 -26.98
C LEU A 251 -48.57 15.07 -28.11
N PRO A 252 -48.14 14.14 -28.98
CA PRO A 252 -49.02 13.52 -29.96
C PRO A 252 -50.12 12.71 -29.26
N GLU A 253 -51.39 13.04 -29.51
CA GLU A 253 -52.59 12.29 -29.10
C GLU A 253 -52.69 10.92 -29.82
N SER A 254 -51.73 10.02 -29.68
CA SER A 254 -51.84 8.71 -30.36
C SER A 254 -51.13 7.53 -29.71
N THR A 255 -51.22 7.39 -28.39
CA THR A 255 -51.14 6.07 -27.73
C THR A 255 -52.11 6.03 -26.55
N THR A 256 -53.40 5.85 -26.84
CA THR A 256 -54.47 5.76 -25.83
C THR A 256 -54.42 4.45 -25.03
N GLU A 257 -53.69 3.43 -25.50
CA GLU A 257 -53.48 2.17 -24.79
C GLU A 257 -52.11 2.12 -24.12
N LYS A 258 -52.10 1.98 -22.79
CA LYS A 258 -50.91 1.75 -21.98
C LYS A 258 -50.28 0.41 -22.38
N ARG A 259 -49.05 0.45 -22.92
CA ARG A 259 -48.33 -0.77 -23.26
C ARG A 259 -47.95 -1.51 -21.96
N GLN A 260 -47.98 -2.84 -21.99
CA GLN A 260 -47.42 -3.63 -20.88
C GLN A 260 -45.90 -3.43 -20.80
N LEU A 261 -45.36 -3.45 -19.59
CA LEU A 261 -43.94 -3.19 -19.32
C LEU A 261 -42.99 -4.10 -20.13
N ALA A 262 -43.38 -5.37 -20.36
CA ALA A 262 -42.62 -6.33 -21.17
C ALA A 262 -42.49 -5.90 -22.65
N GLY A 263 -43.40 -5.05 -23.13
CA GLY A 263 -43.42 -4.52 -24.49
C GLY A 263 -42.64 -3.20 -24.67
N PHE A 264 -41.98 -2.68 -23.63
CA PHE A 264 -41.29 -1.39 -23.70
C PHE A 264 -40.04 -1.50 -24.58
N PRO A 265 -39.98 -0.83 -25.75
CA PRO A 265 -38.87 -0.99 -26.69
C PRO A 265 -37.52 -0.60 -26.10
N ALA A 266 -37.48 0.46 -25.27
CA ALA A 266 -36.24 0.91 -24.65
C ALA A 266 -35.66 -0.09 -23.63
N LEU A 267 -36.51 -0.89 -22.98
CA LEU A 267 -36.08 -1.90 -21.99
C LEU A 267 -35.71 -3.25 -22.63
N GLN A 268 -36.26 -3.57 -23.80
CA GLN A 268 -35.97 -4.82 -24.51
C GLN A 268 -34.52 -4.92 -25.02
N THR A 269 -33.85 -3.78 -25.21
CA THR A 269 -32.45 -3.72 -25.67
C THR A 269 -31.43 -3.81 -24.54
N ILE A 270 -31.88 -3.74 -23.28
CA ILE A 270 -31.03 -3.68 -22.10
C ILE A 270 -31.02 -5.06 -21.41
N LYS A 271 -29.82 -5.51 -21.03
CA LYS A 271 -29.64 -6.74 -20.25
C LYS A 271 -29.84 -6.47 -18.76
N VAL A 272 -30.28 -7.48 -18.02
CA VAL A 272 -30.56 -7.38 -16.58
C VAL A 272 -29.29 -7.02 -15.76
N ASP A 273 -28.12 -7.50 -16.18
CA ASP A 273 -26.82 -7.24 -15.53
C ASP A 273 -26.37 -5.76 -15.58
N GLN A 274 -26.95 -4.97 -16.48
CA GLN A 274 -26.62 -3.55 -16.62
C GLN A 274 -27.38 -2.68 -15.63
N LEU A 275 -28.45 -3.20 -15.00
CA LEU A 275 -29.27 -2.44 -14.07
C LEU A 275 -28.50 -2.13 -12.78
N LYS A 276 -28.56 -0.87 -12.32
CA LYS A 276 -28.15 -0.48 -10.96
C LYS A 276 -29.34 -0.05 -10.12
N ARG A 277 -30.26 0.73 -10.71
CA ARG A 277 -31.51 1.14 -10.08
C ARG A 277 -32.59 1.34 -11.13
N ALA A 278 -33.81 0.91 -10.85
CA ALA A 278 -35.01 1.25 -11.61
C ALA A 278 -36.02 1.86 -10.65
N VAL A 279 -36.51 3.06 -10.94
CA VAL A 279 -37.59 3.72 -10.22
C VAL A 279 -38.83 3.69 -11.11
N PHE A 280 -39.94 3.25 -10.53
CA PHE A 280 -41.24 3.18 -11.18
C PHE A 280 -42.02 4.46 -10.89
N PRO A 281 -42.87 4.90 -11.83
CA PRO A 281 -43.82 5.97 -11.54
C PRO A 281 -44.74 5.54 -10.40
N PHE A 282 -45.03 6.48 -9.51
CA PHE A 282 -45.83 6.24 -8.31
C PHE A 282 -47.31 6.15 -8.67
N PHE A 283 -47.75 6.99 -9.61
CA PHE A 283 -49.08 6.96 -10.20
C PHE A 283 -49.01 6.55 -11.67
N ASP A 284 -50.14 6.04 -12.18
CA ASP A 284 -50.33 5.84 -13.62
C ASP A 284 -50.67 7.19 -14.29
N ASP A 285 -49.69 8.09 -14.27
CA ASP A 285 -49.76 9.44 -14.83
C ASP A 285 -48.78 9.58 -16.02
N PRO A 286 -49.20 10.14 -17.17
CA PRO A 286 -48.30 10.45 -18.28
C PRO A 286 -47.08 11.30 -17.93
N GLU A 287 -47.16 12.14 -16.89
CA GLU A 287 -46.08 13.02 -16.44
C GLU A 287 -45.07 12.33 -15.51
N GLU A 288 -45.36 11.12 -15.02
CA GLU A 288 -44.45 10.35 -14.16
C GLU A 288 -43.67 9.29 -14.95
N TYR A 289 -42.37 9.52 -15.11
CA TYR A 289 -41.50 8.67 -15.92
C TYR A 289 -40.88 7.52 -15.14
N TYR A 290 -40.48 6.47 -15.88
CA TYR A 290 -39.56 5.47 -15.36
C TYR A 290 -38.14 6.02 -15.42
N THR A 291 -37.38 5.90 -14.33
CA THR A 291 -35.96 6.29 -14.29
C THR A 291 -35.08 5.06 -14.09
N LEU A 292 -34.16 4.80 -15.01
CA LEU A 292 -33.23 3.68 -14.94
C LEU A 292 -31.79 4.15 -14.89
N GLN A 293 -31.09 3.78 -13.84
CA GLN A 293 -29.66 3.97 -13.69
C GLN A 293 -28.93 2.70 -14.09
N LEU A 294 -28.06 2.82 -15.08
CA LEU A 294 -27.13 1.79 -15.53
C LEU A 294 -25.71 2.11 -15.01
N ALA A 295 -24.73 1.29 -15.36
CA ALA A 295 -23.33 1.52 -14.96
C ALA A 295 -22.71 2.78 -15.59
N ASP A 296 -23.13 3.14 -16.82
CA ASP A 296 -22.51 4.19 -17.62
C ASP A 296 -23.42 5.38 -17.94
N ARG A 297 -24.73 5.25 -17.72
CA ARG A 297 -25.75 6.24 -18.07
C ARG A 297 -27.02 6.09 -17.27
N GLU A 298 -27.85 7.11 -17.31
CA GLU A 298 -29.21 7.15 -16.79
C GLU A 298 -30.19 7.32 -17.97
N LEU A 299 -31.33 6.65 -17.90
CA LEU A 299 -32.37 6.63 -18.92
C LEU A 299 -33.71 7.01 -18.30
N VAL A 300 -34.43 7.93 -18.96
CA VAL A 300 -35.81 8.29 -18.62
C VAL A 300 -36.73 7.72 -19.69
N ILE A 301 -37.73 6.93 -19.30
CA ILE A 301 -38.62 6.20 -20.21
C ILE A 301 -40.07 6.60 -19.96
N HIS A 302 -40.79 6.85 -21.05
CA HIS A 302 -42.21 7.23 -21.01
C HIS A 302 -43.10 6.07 -20.51
N PRO A 303 -44.03 6.31 -19.56
CA PRO A 303 -44.77 5.27 -18.87
C PRO A 303 -45.85 4.54 -19.71
N TYR A 304 -46.30 5.12 -20.83
CA TYR A 304 -47.29 4.49 -21.73
C TYR A 304 -46.67 3.85 -22.98
N SER A 305 -45.86 4.60 -23.74
CA SER A 305 -45.25 4.13 -24.98
C SER A 305 -44.04 3.22 -24.77
N GLY A 306 -43.36 3.34 -23.61
CA GLY A 306 -42.10 2.66 -23.33
C GLY A 306 -40.91 3.16 -24.16
N THR A 307 -41.02 4.34 -24.76
CA THR A 307 -39.96 4.98 -25.55
C THR A 307 -38.99 5.75 -24.66
N LEU A 308 -37.72 5.79 -25.05
CA LEU A 308 -36.69 6.59 -24.41
C LEU A 308 -37.01 8.09 -24.61
N VAL A 309 -37.05 8.85 -23.51
CA VAL A 309 -37.31 10.30 -23.48
C VAL A 309 -36.02 11.06 -23.24
N GLU A 310 -35.16 10.55 -22.36
CA GLU A 310 -33.88 11.19 -22.05
C GLU A 310 -32.79 10.14 -21.80
N GLU A 311 -31.59 10.38 -22.32
CA GLU A 311 -30.38 9.63 -22.00
C GLU A 311 -29.31 10.59 -21.47
N THR A 312 -28.89 10.37 -20.22
CA THR A 312 -27.83 11.15 -19.58
C THR A 312 -26.60 10.27 -19.35
N ARG A 313 -25.52 10.52 -20.10
CA ARG A 313 -24.28 9.73 -20.00
C ARG A 313 -23.37 10.25 -18.90
N TYR A 314 -22.86 9.34 -18.07
CA TYR A 314 -21.98 9.72 -16.99
C TYR A 314 -20.62 10.20 -17.52
N PRO A 315 -20.09 11.30 -16.97
CA PRO A 315 -18.78 11.79 -17.35
C PRO A 315 -17.69 10.84 -16.84
N PHE A 316 -16.55 10.81 -17.53
CA PHE A 316 -15.44 9.89 -17.22
C PHE A 316 -14.97 9.91 -15.75
N HIS A 317 -15.00 11.07 -15.09
CA HIS A 317 -14.60 11.18 -13.68
C HIS A 317 -15.62 10.51 -12.73
N ALA A 318 -16.90 10.47 -13.08
CA ALA A 318 -17.90 9.74 -12.30
C ALA A 318 -17.64 8.22 -12.38
N LEU A 319 -17.35 7.71 -13.58
CA LEU A 319 -16.96 6.30 -13.80
C LEU A 319 -15.67 5.94 -13.06
N LEU A 320 -14.67 6.83 -13.09
CA LEU A 320 -13.45 6.65 -12.29
C LEU A 320 -13.73 6.67 -10.78
N GLY A 321 -14.68 7.48 -10.31
CA GLY A 321 -15.12 7.48 -8.91
C GLY A 321 -15.75 6.16 -8.48
N GLN A 322 -16.61 5.60 -9.33
CA GLN A 322 -17.18 4.27 -9.10
C GLN A 322 -16.10 3.19 -9.05
N LEU A 323 -15.23 3.14 -10.08
CA LEU A 323 -14.11 2.19 -10.12
C LEU A 323 -13.17 2.35 -8.91
N SER A 324 -12.87 3.59 -8.53
CA SER A 324 -12.03 3.90 -7.37
C SER A 324 -12.68 3.40 -6.08
N SER A 325 -13.99 3.60 -5.92
CA SER A 325 -14.77 3.10 -4.78
C SER A 325 -14.73 1.57 -4.70
N GLU A 326 -14.97 0.87 -5.81
CA GLU A 326 -14.93 -0.59 -5.86
C GLU A 326 -13.54 -1.15 -5.56
N LEU A 327 -12.49 -0.55 -6.15
CA LEU A 327 -11.11 -0.95 -5.92
C LEU A 327 -10.61 -0.61 -4.51
N HIS A 328 -11.13 0.43 -3.86
CA HIS A 328 -10.76 0.78 -2.50
C HIS A 328 -11.48 -0.08 -1.45
N THR A 329 -12.77 -0.32 -1.64
CA THR A 329 -13.63 -1.04 -0.69
C THR A 329 -13.61 -2.55 -0.89
N GLY A 330 -13.23 -3.02 -2.07
CA GLY A 330 -13.27 -4.44 -2.42
C GLY A 330 -14.66 -4.94 -2.82
N SER A 331 -15.66 -4.08 -2.98
CA SER A 331 -17.04 -4.49 -3.23
C SER A 331 -17.22 -5.25 -4.55
N GLY A 332 -16.48 -4.89 -5.59
CA GLY A 332 -16.63 -5.49 -6.91
C GLY A 332 -16.10 -6.94 -7.04
N ASN A 333 -15.21 -7.39 -6.14
CA ASN A 333 -14.60 -8.72 -6.27
C ASN A 333 -14.05 -9.26 -4.93
N SER A 334 -14.52 -10.44 -4.51
CA SER A 334 -14.08 -11.09 -3.25
C SER A 334 -12.58 -11.40 -3.19
N ILE A 335 -11.97 -11.83 -4.29
CA ILE A 335 -10.54 -12.11 -4.37
C ILE A 335 -9.75 -10.82 -4.15
N TRP A 336 -10.21 -9.73 -4.76
CA TRP A 336 -9.63 -8.42 -4.57
C TRP A 336 -9.80 -7.93 -3.11
N ALA A 337 -10.98 -8.11 -2.50
CA ALA A 337 -11.19 -7.79 -1.09
C ALA A 337 -10.27 -8.59 -0.15
N ILE A 338 -10.04 -9.89 -0.40
CA ILE A 338 -9.07 -10.70 0.35
C ILE A 338 -7.65 -10.13 0.18
N LEU A 339 -7.28 -9.74 -1.05
CA LEU A 339 -5.98 -9.13 -1.31
C LEU A 339 -5.82 -7.79 -0.58
N LEU A 340 -6.87 -6.97 -0.50
CA LEU A 340 -6.91 -5.73 0.28
C LEU A 340 -6.76 -5.99 1.79
N ALA A 341 -7.39 -7.04 2.32
CA ALA A 341 -7.22 -7.43 3.72
C ALA A 341 -5.77 -7.83 4.01
N LEU A 342 -5.14 -8.63 3.15
CA LEU A 342 -3.73 -9.01 3.27
C LEU A 342 -2.79 -7.80 3.10
N ALA A 343 -3.09 -6.89 2.17
CA ALA A 343 -2.34 -5.67 1.96
C ALA A 343 -2.42 -4.76 3.20
N SER A 344 -3.61 -4.58 3.77
CA SER A 344 -3.83 -3.81 5.01
C SER A 344 -3.06 -4.42 6.19
N LEU A 345 -3.13 -5.75 6.37
CA LEU A 345 -2.34 -6.45 7.38
C LEU A 345 -0.82 -6.28 7.17
N SER A 346 -0.37 -6.21 5.91
CA SER A 346 1.04 -5.98 5.61
C SER A 346 1.56 -4.63 6.11
N ILE A 347 0.70 -3.60 6.18
CA ILE A 347 1.04 -2.27 6.73
C ILE A 347 1.49 -2.38 8.18
N ILE A 348 0.78 -3.17 9.00
CA ILE A 348 1.16 -3.46 10.38
C ILE A 348 2.54 -4.15 10.40
N GLY A 349 2.79 -5.09 9.49
CA GLY A 349 4.10 -5.71 9.30
C GLY A 349 5.21 -4.71 8.95
N PHE A 350 4.94 -3.73 8.08
CA PHE A 350 5.88 -2.66 7.76
C PHE A 350 6.18 -1.77 8.96
N MET A 351 5.17 -1.43 9.75
CA MET A 351 5.32 -0.64 10.98
C MET A 351 6.22 -1.35 11.98
N LEU A 352 5.92 -2.61 12.30
CA LEU A 352 6.71 -3.41 13.25
C LEU A 352 8.16 -3.59 12.78
N THR A 353 8.35 -3.95 11.51
CA THR A 353 9.70 -4.15 10.96
C THR A 353 10.47 -2.84 10.80
N GLY A 354 9.82 -1.75 10.41
CA GLY A 354 10.39 -0.41 10.28
C GLY A 354 10.84 0.15 11.64
N PHE A 355 10.00 0.03 12.66
CA PHE A 355 10.35 0.38 14.03
C PHE A 355 11.51 -0.46 14.54
N ALA A 356 11.48 -1.79 14.35
CA ALA A 356 12.56 -2.67 14.78
C ALA A 356 13.91 -2.32 14.11
N ILE A 357 13.92 -1.98 12.82
CA ILE A 357 15.13 -1.52 12.11
C ILE A 357 15.66 -0.21 12.72
N THR A 358 14.76 0.73 13.01
CA THR A 358 15.10 2.04 13.59
C THR A 358 15.62 1.90 15.02
N TYR A 359 14.95 1.10 15.84
CA TYR A 359 15.37 0.77 17.20
C TYR A 359 16.75 0.11 17.25
N GLN A 360 17.00 -0.88 16.38
CA GLN A 360 18.30 -1.53 16.25
C GLN A 360 19.43 -0.56 15.86
N ARG A 361 19.10 0.54 15.17
CA ARG A 361 20.08 1.57 14.76
C ARG A 361 20.31 2.63 15.83
N LEU A 362 19.26 3.05 16.54
CA LEU A 362 19.34 4.17 17.50
C LEU A 362 19.70 3.73 18.92
N PHE A 363 19.17 2.59 19.39
CA PHE A 363 19.15 2.27 20.83
C PHE A 363 19.98 1.07 21.24
N LYS A 364 20.55 0.29 20.30
CA LYS A 364 21.62 -0.65 20.66
C LYS A 364 22.90 0.12 20.98
N ARG A 365 22.95 0.71 22.17
CA ARG A 365 24.15 1.32 22.76
C ARG A 365 25.21 0.24 22.98
N ARG A 366 26.45 0.59 22.62
CA ARG A 366 27.62 -0.27 22.81
C ARG A 366 27.99 -0.30 24.28
N LYS A 367 28.32 -1.48 24.80
CA LYS A 367 29.02 -1.60 26.07
C LYS A 367 30.52 -1.47 25.78
N ASN A 368 31.06 -0.28 25.96
CA ASN A 368 32.51 -0.07 26.00
C ASN A 368 32.96 -0.15 27.46
N GLN A 369 34.06 -0.84 27.72
CA GLN A 369 34.64 -0.92 29.07
C GLN A 369 35.40 0.37 29.44
N ALA A 370 36.04 1.02 28.45
CA ALA A 370 36.78 2.26 28.62
C ALA A 370 36.07 3.47 27.97
N LYS A 371 36.35 4.67 28.49
CA LYS A 371 35.99 5.94 27.83
C LYS A 371 36.94 6.23 26.66
N PRO A 372 36.53 7.04 25.66
CA PRO A 372 37.40 7.40 24.53
C PRO A 372 38.78 7.95 24.95
N ALA A 373 38.84 8.74 26.02
CA ALA A 373 40.07 9.39 26.46
C ALA A 373 41.11 8.42 27.07
N GLU A 374 40.66 7.27 27.58
CA GLU A 374 41.48 6.30 28.32
C GLU A 374 41.82 5.06 27.48
N ALA A 375 41.34 5.01 26.24
CA ALA A 375 41.44 3.83 25.40
C ALA A 375 42.80 3.70 24.75
N GLU A 376 43.51 2.62 25.05
CA GLU A 376 44.80 2.27 24.45
C GLU A 376 44.63 1.69 23.05
N ILE A 377 43.53 0.96 22.83
CA ILE A 377 43.20 0.36 21.53
C ILE A 377 41.81 0.85 21.11
N VAL A 378 41.76 1.52 19.98
CA VAL A 378 40.53 2.07 19.42
C VAL A 378 40.14 1.28 18.18
N ILE A 379 38.90 0.77 18.18
CA ILE A 379 38.33 0.01 17.07
C ILE A 379 37.20 0.84 16.43
N LEU A 380 37.36 1.19 15.16
CA LEU A 380 36.36 1.94 14.42
C LEU A 380 35.74 1.07 13.34
N THR A 381 34.41 0.99 13.34
CA THR A 381 33.68 0.12 12.42
C THR A 381 32.88 0.91 11.39
N GLY A 382 33.11 0.64 10.11
CA GLY A 382 32.25 1.00 9.00
C GLY A 382 31.42 -0.21 8.53
N THR A 383 30.13 -0.23 8.82
CA THR A 383 29.22 -1.30 8.43
C THR A 383 27.85 -0.79 7.98
N GLU A 384 27.25 -1.48 7.02
CA GLU A 384 25.90 -1.17 6.56
C GLU A 384 24.82 -2.01 7.25
N ASN A 385 25.16 -3.25 7.62
CA ASN A 385 24.20 -4.23 8.15
C ASN A 385 24.69 -4.97 9.39
N GLY A 386 25.77 -4.48 10.02
CA GLY A 386 26.32 -5.05 11.24
C GLY A 386 27.24 -6.24 11.05
N SER A 387 27.42 -6.80 9.84
CA SER A 387 28.27 -7.99 9.71
C SER A 387 29.74 -7.74 9.99
N THR A 388 30.27 -6.63 9.51
CA THR A 388 31.65 -6.20 9.80
C THR A 388 31.84 -5.95 11.29
N ARG A 389 30.78 -5.47 11.95
CA ARG A 389 30.80 -5.22 13.40
C ARG A 389 31.01 -6.47 14.22
N ARG A 390 30.49 -7.62 13.79
CA ARG A 390 30.68 -8.89 14.51
C ARG A 390 32.16 -9.30 14.58
N PHE A 391 32.91 -9.04 13.50
CA PHE A 391 34.36 -9.26 13.49
C PHE A 391 35.06 -8.27 14.42
N ALA A 392 34.71 -6.98 14.34
CA ALA A 392 35.25 -5.95 15.23
C ALA A 392 34.94 -6.23 16.72
N GLU A 393 33.74 -6.72 17.03
CA GLU A 393 33.30 -7.11 18.38
C GLU A 393 34.08 -8.33 18.90
N ALA A 394 34.37 -9.32 18.05
CA ALA A 394 35.20 -10.46 18.44
C ALA A 394 36.62 -10.01 18.83
N ILE A 395 37.21 -9.09 18.06
CA ILE A 395 38.52 -8.50 18.39
C ILE A 395 38.44 -7.64 19.65
N HIS A 396 37.39 -6.84 19.82
CA HIS A 396 37.17 -6.08 21.04
C HIS A 396 37.17 -7.00 22.27
N GLN A 397 36.42 -8.11 22.20
CA GLN A 397 36.32 -9.06 23.31
C GLN A 397 37.66 -9.73 23.63
N GLN A 398 38.43 -10.15 22.61
CA GLN A 398 39.75 -10.74 22.82
C GLN A 398 40.73 -9.75 23.47
N LEU A 399 40.77 -8.51 22.98
CA LEU A 399 41.67 -7.48 23.52
C LEU A 399 41.26 -7.06 24.93
N ALA A 400 39.96 -6.91 25.18
CA ALA A 400 39.44 -6.61 26.52
C ALA A 400 39.74 -7.76 27.50
N ALA A 401 39.61 -9.02 27.07
CA ALA A 401 39.99 -10.18 27.87
C ALA A 401 41.50 -10.25 28.14
N GLY A 402 42.32 -9.70 27.23
CA GLY A 402 43.76 -9.49 27.40
C GLY A 402 44.13 -8.33 28.33
N GLY A 403 43.15 -7.65 28.95
CA GLY A 403 43.38 -6.57 29.91
C GLY A 403 43.57 -5.18 29.29
N PHE A 404 43.48 -5.03 27.97
CA PHE A 404 43.63 -3.73 27.32
C PHE A 404 42.38 -2.85 27.51
N LYS A 405 42.59 -1.53 27.64
CA LYS A 405 41.50 -0.55 27.60
C LYS A 405 41.03 -0.35 26.17
N VAL A 406 39.99 -1.09 25.77
CA VAL A 406 39.47 -1.05 24.40
C VAL A 406 38.25 -0.15 24.30
N TYR A 407 38.23 0.70 23.28
CA TYR A 407 37.06 1.47 22.89
C TYR A 407 36.64 1.12 21.47
N SER A 408 35.35 0.89 21.27
CA SER A 408 34.77 0.64 19.94
C SER A 408 33.68 1.62 19.59
N ASP A 409 33.78 2.25 18.42
CA ASP A 409 32.68 3.07 17.87
C ASP A 409 32.56 3.00 16.34
N ASP A 410 31.66 3.81 15.78
CA ASP A 410 31.45 4.00 14.35
C ASP A 410 32.54 4.90 13.82
N MET A 411 33.00 4.65 12.60
CA MET A 411 33.94 5.57 11.93
C MET A 411 33.34 6.99 11.82
N SER A 412 32.02 7.13 11.71
CA SER A 412 31.35 8.46 11.70
C SER A 412 31.35 9.18 13.05
N ARG A 413 31.83 8.54 14.12
CA ARG A 413 31.99 9.10 15.47
C ARG A 413 33.46 9.28 15.86
N TYR A 414 34.37 9.17 14.89
CA TYR A 414 35.80 9.43 15.08
C TYR A 414 36.07 10.74 15.85
N THR A 415 36.97 10.72 16.81
CA THR A 415 37.34 11.87 17.64
C THR A 415 38.82 11.75 18.01
N THR A 416 39.34 12.66 18.83
CA THR A 416 40.65 12.52 19.45
C THR A 416 40.64 11.43 20.54
N PHE A 417 41.71 10.65 20.61
CA PHE A 417 41.91 9.55 21.55
C PHE A 417 43.31 9.68 22.19
N PRO A 418 43.47 10.51 23.24
CA PRO A 418 44.78 10.87 23.81
C PRO A 418 45.62 9.73 24.38
N ALA A 419 45.03 8.56 24.65
CA ALA A 419 45.75 7.38 25.15
C ALA A 419 45.99 6.32 24.07
N ALA A 420 45.54 6.54 22.82
CA ALA A 420 45.49 5.50 21.81
C ALA A 420 46.87 5.14 21.25
N ARG A 421 47.27 3.88 21.37
CA ARG A 421 48.49 3.36 20.73
C ARG A 421 48.18 2.67 19.41
N HIS A 422 47.00 2.05 19.33
CA HIS A 422 46.54 1.32 18.16
C HIS A 422 45.14 1.77 17.70
N LEU A 423 44.99 1.99 16.39
CA LEU A 423 43.73 2.32 15.73
C LEU A 423 43.38 1.26 14.68
N LEU A 424 42.35 0.45 14.95
CA LEU A 424 41.92 -0.65 14.08
C LEU A 424 40.63 -0.28 13.35
N LEU A 425 40.65 -0.22 12.02
CA LEU A 425 39.50 0.19 11.21
C LEU A 425 38.93 -1.00 10.44
N PHE A 426 37.72 -1.43 10.81
CA PHE A 426 36.99 -2.51 10.15
C PHE A 426 35.89 -1.92 9.29
N THR A 427 36.04 -1.96 7.97
CA THR A 427 35.08 -1.29 7.08
C THR A 427 34.61 -2.14 5.92
N CYS A 428 33.31 -2.11 5.60
CA CYS A 428 32.79 -2.70 4.37
C CYS A 428 32.62 -1.64 3.28
N THR A 429 32.73 -2.06 2.02
CA THR A 429 32.38 -1.21 0.88
C THR A 429 30.90 -1.36 0.52
N TYR A 430 30.21 -0.25 0.24
CA TYR A 430 28.80 -0.25 -0.15
C TYR A 430 28.58 0.44 -1.51
N GLY A 431 27.57 0.00 -2.27
CA GLY A 431 27.22 0.63 -3.55
C GLY A 431 28.30 0.47 -4.63
N GLU A 432 28.91 1.60 -5.00
CA GLU A 432 29.94 1.82 -6.03
C GLU A 432 31.21 2.33 -5.36
N GLY A 433 31.83 1.51 -4.50
CA GLY A 433 33.04 1.91 -3.77
C GLY A 433 32.84 2.87 -2.60
N GLU A 434 31.60 3.22 -2.22
CA GLU A 434 31.31 4.24 -1.22
C GLU A 434 31.43 3.75 0.25
N ALA A 435 31.52 4.74 1.14
CA ALA A 435 31.44 4.56 2.58
C ALA A 435 30.10 3.94 3.01
N PRO A 436 30.09 2.98 3.94
CA PRO A 436 28.86 2.51 4.57
C PRO A 436 28.24 3.60 5.45
N SER A 437 26.96 3.46 5.78
CA SER A 437 26.22 4.45 6.57
C SER A 437 26.86 4.78 7.92
N SER A 438 27.58 3.87 8.57
CA SER A 438 28.31 4.17 9.82
C SER A 438 29.71 4.78 9.61
N ALA A 439 30.17 5.00 8.38
CA ALA A 439 31.44 5.66 8.07
C ALA A 439 31.33 6.93 7.21
N HIS A 440 30.11 7.34 6.84
CA HIS A 440 29.89 8.48 5.93
C HIS A 440 30.46 9.82 6.39
N ARG A 441 30.73 10.02 7.69
CA ARG A 441 31.36 11.26 8.22
C ARG A 441 32.85 11.11 8.52
N PHE A 442 33.44 9.94 8.30
CA PHE A 442 34.79 9.63 8.76
C PHE A 442 35.83 10.60 8.20
N GLU A 443 35.87 10.79 6.89
CA GLU A 443 36.83 11.67 6.20
C GLU A 443 36.77 13.10 6.75
N LYS A 444 35.57 13.69 6.86
CA LYS A 444 35.39 15.02 7.43
C LYS A 444 35.84 15.10 8.90
N ARG A 445 35.56 14.07 9.69
CA ARG A 445 35.96 14.03 11.11
C ARG A 445 37.45 13.79 11.29
N LEU A 446 38.08 13.03 10.39
CA LEU A 446 39.52 12.76 10.42
C LEU A 446 40.32 14.06 10.27
N VAL A 447 39.90 14.91 9.32
CA VAL A 447 40.50 16.23 9.11
C VAL A 447 40.28 17.16 10.31
N ASN A 448 39.09 17.13 10.90
CA ASN A 448 38.73 18.04 12.00
C ASN A 448 39.28 17.63 13.38
N HIS A 449 39.75 16.39 13.54
CA HIS A 449 40.18 15.84 14.83
C HIS A 449 41.51 15.07 14.69
N PRO A 450 42.60 15.73 14.27
CA PRO A 450 43.92 15.09 14.23
C PRO A 450 44.34 14.62 15.62
N GLN A 451 45.09 13.51 15.70
CA GLN A 451 45.61 13.01 16.98
C GLN A 451 46.84 13.82 17.40
N GLU A 452 47.04 13.93 18.71
CA GLU A 452 48.13 14.72 19.30
C GLU A 452 49.47 13.98 19.36
N HIS A 453 49.45 12.64 19.24
CA HIS A 453 50.64 11.79 19.24
C HIS A 453 50.59 10.77 18.11
N ALA A 454 51.73 10.10 17.87
CA ALA A 454 51.79 9.04 16.87
C ALA A 454 50.87 7.87 17.25
N VAL A 455 50.10 7.35 16.29
CA VAL A 455 49.20 6.20 16.49
C VAL A 455 49.43 5.18 15.39
N SER A 456 49.66 3.92 15.78
CA SER A 456 49.77 2.81 14.85
C SER A 456 48.39 2.40 14.36
N PHE A 457 48.18 2.20 13.06
CA PHE A 457 46.85 1.87 12.52
C PHE A 457 46.86 0.67 11.57
N SER A 458 45.71 -0.02 11.50
CA SER A 458 45.47 -1.11 10.56
C SER A 458 44.06 -0.99 9.97
N VAL A 459 43.92 -1.24 8.67
CA VAL A 459 42.64 -1.15 7.94
C VAL A 459 42.26 -2.51 7.36
N ILE A 460 41.05 -2.95 7.67
CA ILE A 460 40.47 -4.22 7.25
C ILE A 460 39.25 -3.95 6.38
N GLY A 461 39.34 -4.31 5.11
CA GLY A 461 38.28 -4.16 4.12
C GLY A 461 37.43 -5.42 3.98
N PHE A 462 36.13 -5.31 4.22
CA PHE A 462 35.17 -6.39 3.96
C PHE A 462 34.44 -6.12 2.65
N GLY A 463 34.52 -7.07 1.72
CA GLY A 463 33.93 -6.90 0.40
C GLY A 463 33.45 -8.21 -0.22
N SER A 464 33.10 -8.15 -1.49
CA SER A 464 32.96 -9.35 -2.31
C SER A 464 33.57 -9.11 -3.68
N ARG A 465 34.43 -10.04 -4.11
CA ARG A 465 35.05 -10.03 -5.45
C ARG A 465 34.05 -10.13 -6.61
N HIS A 466 32.75 -10.29 -6.30
CA HIS A 466 31.67 -10.23 -7.27
C HIS A 466 31.34 -8.79 -7.71
N TYR A 467 31.84 -7.78 -7.00
CA TYR A 467 31.67 -6.37 -7.33
C TYR A 467 32.99 -5.80 -7.85
N PRO A 468 32.99 -4.93 -8.88
CA PRO A 468 34.21 -4.33 -9.43
C PRO A 468 35.04 -3.58 -8.37
N ASP A 469 34.36 -2.79 -7.53
CA ASP A 469 35.00 -1.97 -6.49
C ASP A 469 35.28 -2.77 -5.22
N TYR A 470 36.04 -3.86 -5.33
CA TYR A 470 36.33 -4.74 -4.20
C TYR A 470 37.15 -4.02 -3.12
N CYS A 471 36.54 -3.83 -1.94
CA CYS A 471 37.15 -3.17 -0.78
C CYS A 471 37.60 -1.71 -1.02
N ALA A 472 37.12 -1.04 -2.07
CA ALA A 472 37.58 0.30 -2.45
C ALA A 472 37.54 1.33 -1.30
N PHE A 473 36.50 1.31 -0.47
CA PHE A 473 36.40 2.23 0.67
C PHE A 473 37.49 1.98 1.75
N ALA A 474 37.95 0.74 1.90
CA ALA A 474 39.03 0.41 2.82
C ALA A 474 40.37 0.97 2.33
N PHE A 475 40.67 0.82 1.04
CA PHE A 475 41.85 1.42 0.43
C PHE A 475 41.84 2.95 0.54
N ARG A 476 40.70 3.58 0.25
CA ARG A 476 40.54 5.03 0.46
C ARG A 476 40.74 5.44 1.92
N THR A 477 40.21 4.67 2.87
CA THR A 477 40.40 4.92 4.31
C THR A 477 41.87 4.86 4.70
N HIS A 478 42.61 3.88 4.17
CA HIS A 478 44.05 3.74 4.41
C HIS A 478 44.85 4.92 3.83
N GLU A 479 44.53 5.35 2.61
CA GLU A 479 45.15 6.51 1.99
C GLU A 479 44.89 7.79 2.79
N LEU A 480 43.65 8.01 3.25
CA LEU A 480 43.29 9.17 4.09
C LEU A 480 44.08 9.21 5.40
N LEU A 481 44.36 8.04 6.01
CA LEU A 481 45.18 7.92 7.21
C LEU A 481 46.67 8.15 6.91
N ASN A 482 47.20 7.61 5.82
CA ASN A 482 48.61 7.83 5.43
C ASN A 482 48.94 9.31 5.17
N ARG A 483 47.95 10.12 4.81
CA ARG A 483 48.09 11.58 4.67
C ARG A 483 48.22 12.32 6.01
N GLN A 484 47.97 11.66 7.14
CA GLN A 484 48.06 12.26 8.46
C GLN A 484 49.47 12.10 9.04
N SER A 485 50.08 13.19 9.53
CA SER A 485 51.43 13.17 10.11
C SER A 485 51.55 12.27 11.35
N TRP A 486 50.47 12.14 12.12
CA TRP A 486 50.39 11.34 13.34
C TRP A 486 50.15 9.84 13.07
N ALA A 487 49.70 9.45 11.88
CA ALA A 487 49.30 8.07 11.63
C ALA A 487 50.49 7.24 11.12
N ARG A 488 50.68 6.06 11.70
CA ARG A 488 51.73 5.10 11.29
C ARG A 488 51.11 3.78 10.87
N PRO A 489 51.23 3.34 9.60
CA PRO A 489 50.65 2.08 9.16
C PRO A 489 51.37 0.90 9.84
N ALA A 490 50.62 0.03 10.52
CA ALA A 490 51.16 -1.18 11.14
C ALA A 490 51.43 -2.28 10.11
N ILE A 491 50.48 -2.47 9.19
CA ILE A 491 50.49 -3.46 8.11
C ILE A 491 49.72 -2.91 6.90
N ALA A 492 49.90 -3.52 5.73
CA ALA A 492 49.13 -3.22 4.54
C ALA A 492 47.63 -3.47 4.73
N VAL A 493 46.80 -2.86 3.88
CA VAL A 493 45.34 -3.08 3.90
C VAL A 493 45.03 -4.55 3.68
N HIS A 494 44.32 -5.15 4.64
CA HIS A 494 43.88 -6.53 4.50
C HIS A 494 42.46 -6.59 3.96
N THR A 495 42.19 -7.52 3.04
CA THR A 495 40.85 -7.67 2.44
C THR A 495 40.22 -9.01 2.81
N VAL A 496 38.92 -9.00 3.05
CA VAL A 496 38.12 -10.16 3.45
C VAL A 496 36.94 -10.31 2.50
N ASN A 497 36.99 -11.36 1.68
CA ASN A 497 35.99 -11.70 0.70
C ASN A 497 34.85 -12.48 1.35
N LYS A 498 33.62 -12.00 1.17
CA LYS A 498 32.38 -12.68 1.60
C LYS A 498 32.38 -13.13 3.07
N ARG A 499 33.06 -12.41 3.96
CA ARG A 499 33.19 -12.73 5.40
C ARG A 499 33.95 -14.05 5.63
N SER A 500 34.97 -14.32 4.82
CA SER A 500 35.85 -15.46 5.01
C SER A 500 36.56 -15.40 6.37
N ALA A 501 36.32 -16.41 7.21
CA ALA A 501 36.93 -16.50 8.52
C ALA A 501 38.45 -16.74 8.44
N SER A 502 38.91 -17.51 7.43
CA SER A 502 40.33 -17.77 7.21
C SER A 502 41.07 -16.50 6.74
N GLU A 503 40.50 -15.75 5.80
CA GLU A 503 41.12 -14.50 5.36
C GLU A 503 41.19 -13.49 6.52
N PHE A 504 40.16 -13.45 7.38
CA PHE A 504 40.20 -12.61 8.58
C PHE A 504 41.24 -13.07 9.62
N ALA A 505 41.37 -14.39 9.81
CA ALA A 505 42.37 -14.97 10.71
C ALA A 505 43.80 -14.63 10.28
N ASN A 506 44.07 -14.59 8.96
CA ASN A 506 45.37 -14.17 8.43
C ASN A 506 45.70 -12.71 8.81
N TRP A 507 44.71 -11.82 8.81
CA TRP A 507 44.90 -10.45 9.31
C TRP A 507 45.22 -10.45 10.81
N ALA A 508 44.47 -11.22 11.61
CA ALA A 508 44.68 -11.28 13.06
C ALA A 508 46.10 -11.76 13.39
N ALA A 509 46.62 -12.74 12.65
CA ALA A 509 48.00 -13.21 12.77
C ALA A 509 49.02 -12.11 12.40
N ALA A 510 48.89 -11.50 11.22
CA ALA A 510 49.81 -10.46 10.75
C ALA A 510 49.82 -9.22 11.66
N TRP A 511 48.66 -8.81 12.19
CA TRP A 511 48.60 -7.71 13.14
C TRP A 511 49.18 -8.09 14.50
N SER A 512 49.01 -9.33 14.96
CA SER A 512 49.61 -9.79 16.22
C SER A 512 51.14 -9.76 16.16
N GLU A 513 51.71 -10.18 15.04
CA GLU A 513 53.15 -10.11 14.78
C GLU A 513 53.66 -8.67 14.78
N ALA A 514 52.98 -7.76 14.08
CA ALA A 514 53.39 -6.36 13.97
C ALA A 514 53.21 -5.55 15.28
N SER A 515 52.20 -5.89 16.10
CA SER A 515 51.88 -5.15 17.33
C SER A 515 52.51 -5.74 18.59
N GLY A 516 52.93 -7.01 18.54
CA GLY A 516 53.32 -7.78 19.74
C GLY A 516 52.14 -8.18 20.63
N ILE A 517 50.89 -7.90 20.23
CA ILE A 517 49.68 -8.23 20.99
C ILE A 517 49.06 -9.50 20.43
N ARG A 518 48.92 -10.54 21.26
CA ARG A 518 48.41 -11.84 20.81
C ARG A 518 46.89 -11.81 20.60
N LEU A 519 46.45 -12.03 19.36
CA LEU A 519 45.07 -12.38 19.01
C LEU A 519 44.95 -13.87 18.68
N GLU A 520 43.73 -14.42 18.76
CA GLU A 520 43.46 -15.75 18.22
C GLU A 520 43.56 -15.71 16.69
N SER A 521 44.36 -16.61 16.11
CA SER A 521 44.55 -16.74 14.66
C SER A 521 43.86 -17.97 14.07
N SER A 522 43.01 -18.66 14.84
CA SER A 522 42.23 -19.78 14.34
C SER A 522 41.01 -19.29 13.57
N GLN A 523 40.71 -19.92 12.42
CA GLN A 523 39.49 -19.64 11.67
C GLN A 523 38.21 -19.94 12.47
N GLU A 524 38.26 -20.87 13.44
CA GLU A 524 37.10 -21.25 14.24
C GLU A 524 36.62 -20.09 15.12
N SER A 525 37.55 -19.28 15.64
CA SER A 525 37.29 -18.09 16.44
C SER A 525 36.48 -17.02 15.68
N TYR A 526 36.47 -17.08 14.34
CA TYR A 526 35.79 -16.12 13.47
C TYR A 526 34.67 -16.73 12.62
N LYS A 527 34.30 -17.99 12.88
CA LYS A 527 33.13 -18.64 12.26
C LYS A 527 31.85 -18.24 12.98
N PHE A 528 31.28 -17.12 12.57
CA PHE A 528 29.94 -16.75 13.03
C PHE A 528 28.88 -17.63 12.36
N ARG A 529 28.15 -18.45 13.13
CA ARG A 529 26.98 -19.20 12.62
C ARG A 529 26.09 -18.25 11.82
N LYS A 530 25.69 -18.66 10.61
CA LYS A 530 24.58 -18.02 9.89
C LYS A 530 23.39 -18.13 10.84
N THR A 531 23.04 -17.04 11.50
CA THR A 531 21.79 -16.93 12.26
C THR A 531 20.66 -17.20 11.27
N ARG A 532 20.16 -18.45 11.25
CA ARG A 532 19.16 -19.03 10.34
C ARG A 532 18.01 -18.11 10.01
#